data_AF-A0AA39G711-F1
#
_entry.id   AF-A0AA39G711-F1
#
_cell.length_a   1.000
_cell.length_b   1.000
_cell.length_c   1.000
_cell.angle_alpha   90.00
_cell.angle_beta   90.00
_cell.angle_gamma   90.00
#
_symmetry.space_group_name_H-M   'P 1'
#
loop_
_entity.id
_entity.type
_entity.pdbx_description
1 polymer ?
#
loop_
_entity_poly.entity_id
_entity_poly.type
_entity_poly.pdbx_seq_one_letter_code
_entity_poly.pdbx_strand_id
1 'polypeptide(L)'
;MQYLRFFIYLLMLLMLNLLSVSGEKNESIFLPTNEWQPVKKGQPIPSGLHVRYNFQTGITEAKLLSAEDEKKADDEKISNWLALHSDALDYDDDEISAKTDATSNTNLKMSLQELKAKLKNIKSEDNNSNKLKNNFRSYEELKKDLKEIEMNVTTDSELLKNLFNEFEVYEDSIVAGTLEKNQIDDIVQIFNDFEYLLHQVDNAQIFADMNGMVKIISPCLNTTNEDIKMEALRVFGTAVQSNPKVQLNALKNHFVQKLLHLLTSNKNKLSLSSRCLFALSALVRQFPAAQKILFDHGGLAIFSNILKDGHLQLQLRVMKLITDLAIERENIKKTEDTTLREQKIREYVKTEFGRNLITNKYCKALSNTINHNIQQSLSIDSTMEMYDFFEVTLENMITLSPICKYEFRNPENNLLKMIKSMMDYYSVLNDTQEPEDIEMFENLVKQITRLRTSIFENTHDEL
;
A
#
# COMPACT_ATOMS: atom_id res chain seq x y z
N MET A 1 70.72 1.61 16.67
CA MET A 1 70.68 0.13 16.85
C MET A 1 69.75 -0.36 17.95
N GLN A 2 69.55 0.36 19.07
CA GLN A 2 68.60 -0.05 20.13
C GLN A 2 67.12 0.03 19.70
N TYR A 3 66.71 1.06 18.97
CA TYR A 3 65.32 1.21 18.51
C TYR A 3 64.89 0.14 17.49
N LEU A 4 65.81 -0.33 16.65
CA LEU A 4 65.53 -1.40 15.69
C LEU A 4 65.31 -2.76 16.41
N ARG A 5 66.06 -3.02 17.49
CA ARG A 5 65.88 -4.22 18.32
C ARG A 5 64.57 -4.18 19.10
N PHE A 6 64.16 -3.00 19.57
CA PHE A 6 62.88 -2.82 20.24
C PHE A 6 61.70 -3.04 19.28
N PHE A 7 61.80 -2.54 18.04
CA PHE A 7 60.78 -2.74 17.02
C PHE A 7 60.65 -4.21 16.60
N ILE A 8 61.76 -4.93 16.45
CA ILE A 8 61.75 -6.38 16.15
C ILE A 8 61.15 -7.18 17.31
N TYR A 9 61.43 -6.80 18.57
CA TYR A 9 60.81 -7.45 19.73
C TYR A 9 59.30 -7.20 19.79
N LEU A 10 58.84 -5.99 19.50
CA LEU A 10 57.42 -5.65 19.44
C LEU A 10 56.70 -6.42 18.33
N LEU A 11 57.35 -6.57 17.17
CA LEU A 11 56.82 -7.31 16.02
C LEU A 11 56.80 -8.83 16.27
N MET A 12 57.79 -9.37 16.99
CA MET A 12 57.81 -10.76 17.45
C MET A 12 56.74 -11.03 18.52
N LEU A 13 56.46 -10.07 19.41
CA LEU A 13 55.38 -10.17 20.41
C LEU A 13 53.99 -10.11 19.74
N LEU A 14 53.85 -9.31 18.68
CA LEU A 14 52.65 -9.26 17.84
C LEU A 14 52.44 -10.55 17.03
N MET A 15 53.52 -11.19 16.57
CA MET A 15 53.46 -12.47 15.84
C MET A 15 53.31 -13.68 16.78
N LEU A 16 53.71 -13.60 18.05
CA LEU A 16 53.40 -14.63 19.06
C LEU A 16 51.91 -14.61 19.46
N ASN A 17 51.26 -13.44 19.47
CA ASN A 17 49.81 -13.35 19.70
C ASN A 17 48.95 -13.81 18.51
N LEU A 18 49.57 -14.06 17.34
CA LEU A 18 48.92 -14.64 16.16
C LEU A 18 49.05 -16.18 16.10
N LEU A 19 49.75 -16.82 17.04
CA LEU A 19 49.95 -18.28 17.09
C LEU A 19 49.39 -18.95 18.37
N SER A 20 48.59 -18.25 19.18
CA SER A 20 47.82 -18.86 20.27
C SER A 20 46.31 -18.73 20.07
N VAL A 21 45.80 -19.37 19.02
CA VAL A 21 44.46 -19.98 19.08
C VAL A 21 44.69 -21.47 18.93
N SER A 22 45.11 -22.08 20.05
CA SER A 22 45.06 -23.51 20.24
C SER A 22 43.61 -23.95 20.08
N GLY A 23 43.37 -24.79 19.08
CA GLY A 23 42.07 -25.40 18.86
C GLY A 23 41.64 -26.25 20.05
N GLU A 24 40.45 -25.94 20.56
CA GLU A 24 39.53 -26.96 21.06
C GLU A 24 38.39 -27.07 20.06
N LYS A 25 38.57 -27.95 19.06
CA LYS A 25 37.44 -28.49 18.30
C LYS A 25 36.71 -29.48 19.20
N ASN A 26 35.86 -28.96 20.08
CA ASN A 26 34.69 -29.70 20.52
C ASN A 26 33.55 -29.23 19.62
N GLU A 27 33.33 -29.92 18.50
CA GLU A 27 32.11 -29.81 17.71
C GLU A 27 30.95 -30.42 18.52
N SER A 28 30.56 -29.75 19.60
CA SER A 28 29.33 -30.08 20.31
C SER A 28 28.17 -29.61 19.45
N ILE A 29 27.53 -30.56 18.76
CA ILE A 29 26.26 -30.36 18.07
C ILE A 29 25.29 -29.68 19.06
N PHE A 30 24.58 -28.65 18.61
CA PHE A 30 23.56 -27.99 19.43
C PHE A 30 22.49 -29.02 19.81
N LEU A 31 22.39 -29.37 21.09
CA LEU A 31 21.37 -30.28 21.62
C LEU A 31 20.07 -29.48 21.81
N PRO A 32 19.07 -29.67 20.95
CA PRO A 32 17.88 -28.85 20.99
C PRO A 32 17.01 -29.24 22.18
N THR A 33 16.47 -28.24 22.87
CA THR A 33 15.47 -28.40 23.94
C THR A 33 14.21 -27.60 23.60
N ASN A 34 13.15 -27.80 24.39
CA ASN A 34 11.88 -27.08 24.28
C ASN A 34 11.94 -25.66 24.89
N GLU A 35 13.11 -25.16 25.26
CA GLU A 35 13.32 -23.80 25.78
C GLU A 35 14.36 -23.07 24.92
N TRP A 36 14.31 -21.74 24.94
CA TRP A 36 15.24 -20.91 24.17
C TRP A 36 16.66 -21.03 24.69
N GLN A 37 17.59 -21.46 23.84
CA GLN A 37 19.00 -21.55 24.21
C GLN A 37 19.88 -20.70 23.30
N PRO A 38 20.91 -20.03 23.84
CA PRO A 38 21.80 -19.18 23.06
C PRO A 38 22.69 -20.02 22.15
N VAL A 39 22.79 -19.61 20.88
CA VAL A 39 23.64 -20.24 19.88
C VAL A 39 24.98 -19.50 19.82
N LYS A 40 26.09 -20.23 19.91
CA LYS A 40 27.45 -19.65 19.77
C LYS A 40 27.77 -19.33 18.31
N LYS A 41 28.48 -18.22 18.08
CA LYS A 41 28.93 -17.82 16.73
C LYS A 41 29.77 -18.94 16.09
N GLY A 42 29.30 -19.50 14.98
CA GLY A 42 29.96 -20.58 14.24
C GLY A 42 29.55 -22.01 14.61
N GLN A 43 28.59 -22.21 15.53
CA GLN A 43 28.06 -23.53 15.86
C GLN A 43 27.03 -23.99 14.81
N PRO A 44 27.14 -25.20 14.25
CA PRO A 44 26.15 -25.73 13.30
C PRO A 44 24.83 -26.05 14.02
N ILE A 45 23.73 -25.54 13.48
CA ILE A 45 22.37 -25.76 13.99
C ILE A 45 21.67 -26.80 13.09
N PRO A 46 21.10 -27.89 13.64
CA PRO A 46 20.27 -28.82 12.87
C PRO A 46 19.07 -28.14 12.19
N SER A 47 18.76 -28.51 10.95
CA SER A 47 17.60 -28.01 10.21
C SER A 47 16.29 -28.39 10.93
N GLY A 48 15.35 -27.44 11.07
CA GLY A 48 14.05 -27.66 11.72
C GLY A 48 13.89 -27.03 13.11
N LEU A 49 14.88 -26.25 13.57
CA LEU A 49 14.81 -25.48 14.81
C LEU A 49 14.28 -24.07 14.57
N HIS A 50 13.49 -23.56 15.52
CA HIS A 50 13.02 -22.18 15.50
C HIS A 50 14.13 -21.27 16.04
N VAL A 51 14.61 -20.34 15.21
CA VAL A 51 15.73 -19.45 15.53
C VAL A 51 15.23 -18.02 15.58
N ARG A 52 15.55 -17.28 16.65
CA ARG A 52 15.25 -15.85 16.77
C ARG A 52 16.50 -15.06 17.12
N TYR A 53 16.49 -13.79 16.73
CA TYR A 53 17.49 -12.81 17.17
C TYR A 53 16.89 -11.94 18.27
N ASN A 54 17.47 -11.98 19.47
CA ASN A 54 17.00 -11.14 20.57
C ASN A 54 17.63 -9.75 20.44
N PHE A 55 16.83 -8.74 20.08
CA PHE A 55 17.29 -7.36 19.87
C PHE A 55 17.72 -6.63 21.15
N GLN A 56 17.29 -7.07 22.33
CA GLN A 56 17.69 -6.47 23.60
C GLN A 56 19.04 -7.00 24.09
N THR A 57 19.33 -8.28 23.85
CA THR A 57 20.58 -8.93 24.31
C THR A 57 21.63 -9.09 23.22
N GLY A 58 21.25 -8.95 21.95
CA GLY A 58 22.13 -9.09 20.78
C GLY A 58 22.54 -10.54 20.46
N ILE A 59 21.87 -11.54 21.06
CA ILE A 59 22.21 -12.96 20.98
C ILE A 59 21.18 -13.72 20.11
N THR A 60 21.66 -14.64 19.28
CA THR A 60 20.84 -15.61 18.54
C THR A 60 20.43 -16.76 19.46
N GLU A 61 19.14 -17.07 19.54
CA GLU A 61 18.61 -18.18 20.34
C GLU A 61 17.90 -19.20 19.43
N ALA A 62 17.93 -20.48 19.80
CA ALA A 62 17.22 -21.55 19.08
C ALA A 62 16.45 -22.47 20.05
N LYS A 63 15.30 -23.01 19.61
CA LYS A 63 14.44 -23.93 20.36
C LYS A 63 13.78 -24.98 19.43
N LEU A 64 13.42 -26.15 19.96
CA LEU A 64 12.58 -27.15 19.30
C LEU A 64 11.09 -26.76 19.37
N LEU A 65 10.40 -26.75 18.23
CA LEU A 65 8.96 -26.47 18.14
C LEU A 65 8.15 -27.64 18.71
N SER A 66 7.20 -27.33 19.59
CA SER A 66 6.14 -28.27 19.98
C SER A 66 4.90 -28.08 19.09
N ALA A 67 4.02 -29.09 19.02
CA ALA A 67 2.78 -29.00 18.24
C ALA A 67 1.79 -27.91 18.72
N GLU A 68 2.00 -27.36 19.92
CA GLU A 68 1.25 -26.21 20.44
C GLU A 68 1.83 -24.86 19.97
N ASP A 69 3.13 -24.82 19.65
CA ASP A 69 3.84 -23.63 19.18
C ASP A 69 3.56 -23.35 17.68
N GLU A 70 3.29 -24.38 16.86
CA GLU A 70 2.92 -24.22 15.43
C GLU A 70 1.63 -23.42 15.25
N LYS A 71 0.61 -23.66 16.10
CA LYS A 71 -0.66 -22.93 16.03
C LYS A 71 -0.51 -21.44 16.36
N LYS A 72 0.34 -21.10 17.33
CA LYS A 72 0.59 -19.71 17.73
C LYS A 72 1.39 -18.94 16.68
N ALA A 73 2.33 -19.61 16.00
CA ALA A 73 3.12 -19.01 14.93
C ALA A 73 2.29 -18.67 13.68
N ASP A 74 1.26 -19.47 13.38
CA ASP A 74 0.33 -19.19 12.28
C ASP A 74 -0.59 -18.01 12.62
N ASP A 75 -1.11 -17.92 13.86
CA ASP A 75 -1.94 -16.80 14.30
C ASP A 75 -1.18 -15.45 14.33
N GLU A 76 0.09 -15.44 14.78
CA GLU A 76 0.93 -14.23 14.77
C GLU A 76 1.37 -13.81 13.36
N LYS A 77 1.58 -14.75 12.43
CA LYS A 77 1.87 -14.44 11.02
C LYS A 77 0.67 -13.83 10.33
N ILE A 78 -0.53 -14.33 10.59
CA ILE A 78 -1.78 -13.78 10.02
C ILE A 78 -1.99 -12.35 10.55
N SER A 79 -1.82 -12.11 11.84
CA SER A 79 -1.97 -10.78 12.45
C SER A 79 -0.96 -9.75 11.91
N ASN A 80 0.30 -10.15 11.72
CA ASN A 80 1.32 -9.27 11.12
C ASN A 80 1.11 -9.03 9.62
N TRP A 81 0.41 -9.93 8.92
CA TRP A 81 0.13 -9.75 7.50
C TRP A 81 -1.08 -8.83 7.23
N LEU A 82 -2.05 -8.82 8.14
CA LEU A 82 -3.19 -7.90 8.12
C LEU A 82 -2.82 -6.45 8.47
N ALA A 83 -1.70 -6.21 9.17
CA ALA A 83 -1.29 -4.87 9.60
C ALA A 83 -0.58 -4.01 8.55
N LEU A 84 -0.19 -4.57 7.39
CA LEU A 84 0.50 -3.84 6.32
C LEU A 84 -0.42 -3.31 5.21
N HIS A 85 -1.71 -3.63 5.24
CA HIS A 85 -2.69 -3.25 4.20
C HIS A 85 -4.05 -2.83 4.78
N SER A 86 -4.08 -1.80 5.64
CA SER A 86 -5.34 -1.15 6.04
C SER A 86 -5.98 -0.31 4.93
N ASP A 87 -5.21 0.10 3.92
CA ASP A 87 -5.65 1.09 2.94
C ASP A 87 -6.28 0.48 1.67
N ALA A 88 -6.57 -0.82 1.69
CA ALA A 88 -7.27 -1.52 0.62
C ALA A 88 -8.72 -1.85 1.01
N LEU A 89 -9.48 -0.87 1.54
CA LEU A 89 -10.93 -0.95 1.67
C LEU A 89 -11.57 0.39 1.30
N ASP A 90 -12.24 0.39 0.14
CA ASP A 90 -13.55 1.00 -0.14
C ASP A 90 -13.77 0.96 -1.65
N TYR A 91 -14.19 -0.21 -2.12
CA TYR A 91 -14.96 -0.34 -3.36
C TYR A 91 -16.39 -0.67 -2.93
N ASP A 92 -17.27 0.33 -2.99
CA ASP A 92 -18.71 0.13 -3.15
C ASP A 92 -18.92 -0.59 -4.49
N ASP A 93 -19.28 -1.88 -4.42
CA ASP A 93 -19.80 -2.62 -5.57
C ASP A 93 -21.31 -2.74 -5.35
N ASP A 94 -22.06 -1.92 -6.08
CA ASP A 94 -23.51 -1.95 -6.11
C ASP A 94 -24.02 -3.31 -6.62
N GLU A 95 -25.05 -3.82 -5.94
CA GLU A 95 -25.72 -5.09 -6.21
C GLU A 95 -26.10 -5.29 -7.69
N ILE A 96 -25.58 -6.36 -8.29
CA ILE A 96 -26.27 -7.05 -9.40
C ILE A 96 -26.54 -8.50 -8.98
N SER A 97 -27.79 -8.71 -8.56
CA SER A 97 -28.36 -10.02 -8.34
C SER A 97 -28.41 -10.83 -9.65
N ALA A 98 -27.58 -11.87 -9.76
CA ALA A 98 -27.79 -12.94 -10.74
C ALA A 98 -27.58 -14.30 -10.05
N LYS A 99 -28.65 -15.08 -10.01
CA LYS A 99 -28.68 -16.46 -9.54
C LYS A 99 -27.75 -17.30 -10.40
N THR A 100 -26.82 -18.02 -9.79
CA THR A 100 -26.23 -19.22 -10.38
C THR A 100 -26.10 -20.31 -9.33
N ASP A 101 -26.53 -21.49 -9.74
CA ASP A 101 -26.85 -22.64 -8.91
C ASP A 101 -25.65 -23.23 -8.19
N ALA A 102 -25.92 -23.63 -6.94
CA ALA A 102 -25.06 -24.51 -6.18
C ALA A 102 -25.00 -25.89 -6.84
N THR A 103 -23.82 -26.32 -7.27
CA THR A 103 -23.55 -27.76 -7.41
C THR A 103 -22.07 -28.09 -7.20
N SER A 104 -21.87 -29.10 -6.36
CA SER A 104 -20.66 -29.91 -6.13
C SER A 104 -19.42 -29.24 -5.51
N ASN A 105 -19.35 -29.29 -4.18
CA ASN A 105 -18.17 -29.82 -3.49
C ASN A 105 -18.58 -30.48 -2.16
N THR A 106 -19.46 -31.48 -2.26
CA THR A 106 -19.63 -32.48 -1.21
C THR A 106 -18.52 -33.50 -1.35
N ASN A 107 -17.54 -33.48 -0.44
CA ASN A 107 -16.99 -34.65 0.25
C ASN A 107 -15.63 -34.30 0.85
N LEU A 108 -15.62 -33.99 2.15
CA LEU A 108 -14.57 -34.34 3.12
C LEU A 108 -14.97 -33.82 4.51
N LYS A 109 -16.05 -34.38 5.07
CA LYS A 109 -16.29 -34.37 6.52
C LYS A 109 -16.18 -35.80 7.03
N MET A 110 -14.95 -36.31 7.14
CA MET A 110 -14.72 -37.48 7.99
C MET A 110 -14.84 -37.05 9.44
N SER A 111 -15.69 -37.75 10.21
CA SER A 111 -15.91 -37.41 11.60
C SER A 111 -14.67 -37.74 12.45
N LEU A 112 -14.43 -36.96 13.50
CA LEU A 112 -13.27 -37.12 14.39
C LEU A 112 -13.26 -38.51 15.08
N GLN A 113 -14.42 -39.17 15.16
CA GLN A 113 -14.57 -40.53 15.68
C GLN A 113 -14.12 -41.60 14.67
N GLU A 114 -14.38 -41.44 13.38
CA GLU A 114 -13.84 -42.33 12.33
C GLU A 114 -12.33 -42.25 12.23
N LEU A 115 -11.78 -41.04 12.39
CA LEU A 115 -10.34 -40.80 12.38
C LEU A 115 -9.66 -41.48 13.58
N LYS A 116 -10.29 -41.42 14.76
CA LYS A 116 -9.81 -42.10 15.97
C LYS A 116 -9.88 -43.62 15.87
N ALA A 117 -10.91 -44.16 15.23
CA ALA A 117 -11.05 -45.61 14.99
C ALA A 117 -9.96 -46.11 14.02
N LYS A 118 -9.68 -45.38 12.94
CA LYS A 118 -8.60 -45.72 12.00
C LYS A 118 -7.21 -45.63 12.64
N LEU A 119 -6.97 -44.64 13.51
CA LEU A 119 -5.72 -44.52 14.27
C LEU A 119 -5.53 -45.63 15.33
N LYS A 120 -6.62 -46.17 15.88
CA LYS A 120 -6.54 -47.26 16.87
C LYS A 120 -6.12 -48.59 16.23
N ASN A 121 -6.46 -48.81 14.97
CA ASN A 121 -6.04 -49.98 14.19
C ASN A 121 -4.55 -49.94 13.77
N ILE A 122 -3.85 -48.81 13.95
CA ILE A 122 -2.42 -48.67 13.63
C ILE A 122 -1.53 -49.10 14.79
N LYS A 123 -2.04 -49.12 16.04
CA LYS A 123 -1.24 -49.44 17.24
C LYS A 123 -1.17 -50.94 17.59
N SER A 124 -1.74 -51.83 16.78
CA SER A 124 -1.83 -53.26 17.11
C SER A 124 -1.52 -54.22 15.95
N GLU A 125 -0.56 -53.91 15.08
CA GLU A 125 0.05 -54.89 14.16
C GLU A 125 1.53 -54.61 13.92
N ASP A 126 2.38 -55.00 14.88
CA ASP A 126 3.84 -54.83 14.82
C ASP A 126 4.56 -55.90 13.98
N ASN A 127 3.90 -56.48 12.95
CA ASN A 127 4.47 -57.59 12.17
C ASN A 127 4.22 -57.56 10.66
N ASN A 128 3.94 -56.40 10.05
CA ASN A 128 3.80 -56.30 8.59
C ASN A 128 4.44 -55.04 7.99
N SER A 129 5.76 -54.91 8.17
CA SER A 129 6.58 -53.85 7.57
C SER A 129 6.64 -53.86 6.03
N ASN A 130 6.17 -54.93 5.38
CA ASN A 130 6.19 -55.08 3.91
C ASN A 130 4.94 -54.54 3.19
N LYS A 131 3.83 -54.24 3.88
CA LYS A 131 2.63 -53.67 3.24
C LYS A 131 2.61 -52.13 3.20
N LEU A 132 3.37 -51.47 4.08
CA LEU A 132 3.48 -50.01 4.12
C LEU A 132 4.42 -49.43 3.05
N LYS A 133 5.38 -50.21 2.53
CA LYS A 133 6.29 -49.77 1.46
C LYS A 133 5.63 -49.63 0.09
N ASN A 134 4.50 -50.31 -0.14
CA ASN A 134 3.80 -50.26 -1.43
C ASN A 134 2.86 -49.05 -1.57
N ASN A 135 2.75 -48.19 -0.56
CA ASN A 135 1.92 -46.98 -0.59
C ASN A 135 2.73 -45.69 -0.76
N PHE A 136 4.06 -45.77 -0.82
CA PHE A 136 4.90 -44.62 -1.14
C PHE A 136 5.11 -44.57 -2.64
N ARG A 137 4.81 -43.42 -3.25
CA ARG A 137 5.16 -43.17 -4.66
C ARG A 137 6.65 -43.39 -4.84
N SER A 138 7.02 -44.06 -5.92
CA SER A 138 8.43 -44.31 -6.20
C SER A 138 9.18 -42.99 -6.41
N TYR A 139 10.48 -42.97 -6.11
CA TYR A 139 11.32 -41.78 -6.35
C TYR A 139 11.28 -41.35 -7.83
N GLU A 140 11.12 -42.30 -8.75
CA GLU A 140 11.00 -42.04 -10.18
C GLU A 140 9.65 -41.42 -10.56
N GLU A 141 8.55 -41.87 -9.95
CA GLU A 141 7.23 -41.23 -10.09
C GLU A 141 7.24 -39.82 -9.52
N LEU A 142 7.81 -39.60 -8.33
CA LEU A 142 7.93 -38.25 -7.75
C LEU A 142 8.77 -37.31 -8.62
N LYS A 143 9.85 -37.82 -9.23
CA LYS A 143 10.69 -37.06 -10.16
C LYS A 143 9.96 -36.77 -11.48
N LYS A 144 9.07 -37.66 -11.91
CA LYS A 144 8.24 -37.46 -13.09
C LYS A 144 7.12 -36.45 -12.80
N ASP A 145 6.42 -36.59 -11.68
CA ASP A 145 5.41 -35.65 -11.19
C ASP A 145 6.01 -34.25 -11.00
N LEU A 146 7.20 -34.14 -10.39
CA LEU A 146 7.93 -32.86 -10.26
C LEU A 146 8.29 -32.27 -11.62
N LYS A 147 8.73 -33.08 -12.59
CA LYS A 147 8.99 -32.61 -13.95
C LYS A 147 7.72 -32.18 -14.68
N GLU A 148 6.60 -32.87 -14.49
CA GLU A 148 5.31 -32.50 -15.06
C GLU A 148 4.77 -31.20 -14.43
N ILE A 149 5.02 -30.99 -13.13
CA ILE A 149 4.71 -29.74 -12.43
C ILE A 149 5.65 -28.61 -12.87
N GLU A 150 6.97 -28.84 -12.94
CA GLU A 150 7.95 -27.87 -13.46
C GLU A 150 7.67 -27.44 -14.90
N MET A 151 7.15 -28.33 -15.74
CA MET A 151 6.77 -27.99 -17.13
C MET A 151 5.46 -27.21 -17.24
N ASN A 152 4.63 -27.17 -16.20
CA ASN A 152 3.36 -26.43 -16.18
C ASN A 152 3.42 -25.13 -15.37
N VAL A 153 4.60 -24.73 -14.84
CA VAL A 153 4.78 -23.41 -14.24
C VAL A 153 4.98 -22.40 -15.37
N THR A 154 3.91 -21.75 -15.80
CA THR A 154 4.03 -20.55 -16.64
C THR A 154 4.62 -19.43 -15.79
N THR A 155 5.60 -18.74 -16.35
CA THR A 155 6.18 -17.57 -15.66
C THR A 155 5.26 -16.37 -15.81
N ASP A 156 5.25 -15.46 -14.83
CA ASP A 156 4.47 -14.22 -14.92
C ASP A 156 4.80 -13.39 -16.17
N SER A 157 6.05 -13.47 -16.67
CA SER A 157 6.43 -12.85 -17.94
C SER A 157 5.75 -13.48 -19.15
N GLU A 158 5.55 -14.80 -19.16
CA GLU A 158 4.82 -15.50 -20.21
C GLU A 158 3.32 -15.20 -20.12
N LEU A 159 2.76 -15.18 -18.90
CA LEU A 159 1.37 -14.78 -18.68
C LEU A 159 1.12 -13.35 -19.20
N LEU A 160 1.99 -12.40 -18.87
CA LEU A 160 1.90 -11.05 -19.42
C LEU A 160 1.97 -11.05 -20.95
N LYS A 161 2.89 -11.80 -21.56
CA LYS A 161 2.96 -11.90 -23.03
C LYS A 161 1.67 -12.45 -23.64
N ASN A 162 1.06 -13.45 -23.02
CA ASN A 162 -0.21 -14.00 -23.48
C ASN A 162 -1.31 -12.96 -23.40
N LEU A 163 -1.44 -12.24 -22.29
CA LEU A 163 -2.42 -11.16 -22.14
C LEU A 163 -2.23 -10.04 -23.16
N PHE A 164 -0.99 -9.68 -23.50
CA PHE A 164 -0.73 -8.71 -24.58
C PHE A 164 -1.22 -9.22 -25.93
N ASN A 165 -0.96 -10.49 -26.26
CA ASN A 165 -1.39 -11.08 -27.53
C ASN A 165 -2.92 -11.22 -27.60
N GLU A 166 -3.57 -11.57 -26.50
CA GLU A 166 -5.04 -11.63 -26.40
C GLU A 166 -5.65 -10.24 -26.59
N PHE A 167 -5.06 -9.21 -25.98
CA PHE A 167 -5.54 -7.83 -26.13
C PHE A 167 -5.34 -7.26 -27.55
N GLU A 168 -4.25 -7.62 -28.24
CA GLU A 168 -3.90 -7.10 -29.57
C GLU A 168 -5.02 -7.30 -30.60
N VAL A 169 -5.82 -8.38 -30.46
CA VAL A 169 -6.97 -8.68 -31.32
C VAL A 169 -8.03 -7.56 -31.29
N TYR A 170 -8.13 -6.82 -30.20
CA TYR A 170 -9.15 -5.79 -30.00
C TYR A 170 -8.67 -4.37 -30.33
N GLU A 171 -7.38 -4.15 -30.60
CA GLU A 171 -6.78 -2.81 -30.77
C GLU A 171 -7.51 -1.98 -31.83
N ASP A 172 -7.68 -2.52 -33.03
CA ASP A 172 -8.38 -1.85 -34.14
C ASP A 172 -9.84 -1.53 -33.79
N SER A 173 -10.50 -2.43 -33.08
CA SER A 173 -11.92 -2.28 -32.68
C SER A 173 -12.09 -1.22 -31.58
N ILE A 174 -11.14 -1.13 -30.65
CA ILE A 174 -11.08 -0.10 -29.62
C ILE A 174 -10.93 1.28 -30.26
N VAL A 175 -10.02 1.42 -31.23
CA VAL A 175 -9.76 2.68 -31.93
C VAL A 175 -10.94 3.07 -32.84
N ALA A 176 -11.54 2.11 -33.54
CA ALA A 176 -12.70 2.35 -34.39
C ALA A 176 -14.00 2.60 -33.61
N GLY A 177 -14.06 2.19 -32.34
CA GLY A 177 -15.26 2.31 -31.51
C GLY A 177 -16.39 1.36 -31.93
N THR A 178 -16.03 0.19 -32.46
CA THR A 178 -16.98 -0.79 -33.04
C THR A 178 -17.14 -2.05 -32.19
N LEU A 179 -16.77 -1.99 -30.91
CA LEU A 179 -16.80 -3.15 -30.01
C LEU A 179 -18.23 -3.62 -29.73
N GLU A 180 -18.43 -4.93 -29.86
CA GLU A 180 -19.63 -5.61 -29.39
C GLU A 180 -19.55 -5.91 -27.88
N LYS A 181 -20.70 -6.22 -27.26
CA LYS A 181 -20.78 -6.42 -25.81
C LYS A 181 -19.89 -7.56 -25.30
N ASN A 182 -19.89 -8.70 -25.99
CA ASN A 182 -19.01 -9.83 -25.66
C ASN A 182 -17.52 -9.44 -25.71
N GLN A 183 -17.12 -8.64 -26.69
CA GLN A 183 -15.73 -8.18 -26.80
C GLN A 183 -15.35 -7.23 -25.65
N ILE A 184 -16.30 -6.41 -25.19
CA ILE A 184 -16.09 -5.57 -24.00
C ILE A 184 -15.88 -6.46 -22.77
N ASP A 185 -16.72 -7.49 -22.58
CA ASP A 185 -16.61 -8.43 -21.46
C ASP A 185 -15.26 -9.17 -21.48
N ASP A 186 -14.78 -9.59 -22.66
CA ASP A 186 -13.46 -10.20 -22.83
C ASP A 186 -12.32 -9.24 -22.44
N ILE A 187 -12.39 -7.98 -22.89
CA ILE A 187 -11.38 -6.95 -22.55
C ILE A 187 -11.36 -6.67 -21.05
N VAL A 188 -12.54 -6.60 -20.41
CA VAL A 188 -12.65 -6.41 -18.96
C VAL A 188 -12.00 -7.60 -18.22
N GLN A 189 -12.19 -8.83 -18.70
CA GLN A 189 -11.53 -9.99 -18.12
C GLN A 189 -10.00 -9.92 -18.28
N ILE A 190 -9.50 -9.56 -19.46
CA ILE A 190 -8.06 -9.34 -19.69
C ILE A 190 -7.50 -8.28 -18.72
N PHE A 191 -8.26 -7.22 -18.45
CA PHE A 191 -7.87 -6.18 -17.49
C PHE A 191 -7.90 -6.65 -16.04
N ASN A 192 -8.82 -7.54 -15.64
CA ASN A 192 -8.76 -8.20 -14.34
C ASN A 192 -7.45 -9.00 -14.19
N ASP A 193 -7.07 -9.74 -15.23
CA ASP A 193 -5.87 -10.58 -15.19
C ASP A 193 -4.58 -9.75 -15.19
N PHE A 194 -4.55 -8.64 -15.95
CA PHE A 194 -3.47 -7.66 -15.84
C PHE A 194 -3.40 -7.06 -14.43
N GLU A 195 -4.53 -6.60 -13.88
CA GLU A 195 -4.56 -5.98 -12.55
C GLU A 195 -4.01 -6.93 -11.47
N TYR A 196 -4.42 -8.20 -11.50
CA TYR A 196 -3.89 -9.24 -10.61
C TYR A 196 -2.36 -9.38 -10.70
N LEU A 197 -1.81 -9.49 -11.91
CA LEU A 197 -0.37 -9.68 -12.10
C LEU A 197 0.44 -8.43 -11.73
N LEU A 198 -0.07 -7.23 -12.01
CA LEU A 198 0.64 -5.96 -11.86
C LEU A 198 0.71 -5.47 -10.41
N HIS A 199 -0.01 -6.09 -9.48
CA HIS A 199 0.23 -5.90 -8.03
C HIS A 199 1.66 -6.26 -7.64
N GLN A 200 2.30 -7.18 -8.36
CA GLN A 200 3.72 -7.45 -8.18
C GLN A 200 4.58 -6.39 -8.89
N VAL A 201 5.48 -5.77 -8.13
CA VAL A 201 6.34 -4.66 -8.59
C VAL A 201 7.16 -5.04 -9.83
N ASP A 202 7.69 -6.27 -9.90
CA ASP A 202 8.51 -6.73 -11.02
C ASP A 202 7.67 -6.94 -12.29
N ASN A 203 6.47 -7.51 -12.16
CA ASN A 203 5.53 -7.68 -13.27
C ASN A 203 5.09 -6.32 -13.84
N ALA A 204 4.84 -5.33 -12.99
CA ALA A 204 4.56 -3.97 -13.43
C ALA A 204 5.71 -3.35 -14.22
N GLN A 205 6.97 -3.65 -13.85
CA GLN A 205 8.13 -3.21 -14.63
C GLN A 205 8.22 -3.92 -15.97
N ILE A 206 7.97 -5.24 -16.03
CA ILE A 206 7.94 -6.01 -17.27
C ILE A 206 6.86 -5.46 -18.21
N PHE A 207 5.66 -5.20 -17.69
CA PHE A 207 4.57 -4.58 -18.44
C PHE A 207 4.97 -3.22 -19.03
N ALA A 208 5.66 -2.38 -18.24
CA ALA A 208 6.16 -1.10 -18.72
C ALA A 208 7.27 -1.25 -19.79
N ASP A 209 8.17 -2.22 -19.62
CA ASP A 209 9.26 -2.54 -20.55
C ASP A 209 8.71 -3.14 -21.86
N MET A 210 7.55 -3.81 -21.82
CA MET A 210 6.79 -4.30 -22.99
C MET A 210 5.94 -3.21 -23.67
N ASN A 211 6.14 -1.94 -23.31
CA ASN A 211 5.36 -0.80 -23.78
C ASN A 211 3.85 -0.89 -23.45
N GLY A 212 3.46 -1.56 -22.37
CA GLY A 212 2.06 -1.71 -21.97
C GLY A 212 1.32 -0.38 -21.79
N MET A 213 2.03 0.66 -21.34
CA MET A 213 1.48 2.03 -21.26
C MET A 213 0.96 2.53 -22.62
N VAL A 214 1.73 2.32 -23.69
CA VAL A 214 1.39 2.83 -25.02
C VAL A 214 0.47 1.88 -25.77
N LYS A 215 0.72 0.57 -25.69
CA LYS A 215 -0.01 -0.45 -26.44
C LYS A 215 -1.37 -0.80 -25.83
N ILE A 216 -1.47 -0.79 -24.50
CA ILE A 216 -2.66 -1.25 -23.78
C ILE A 216 -3.43 -0.07 -23.21
N ILE A 217 -2.78 0.77 -22.40
CA ILE A 217 -3.48 1.80 -21.64
C ILE A 217 -3.91 2.98 -22.53
N SER A 218 -2.99 3.54 -23.34
CA SER A 218 -3.29 4.78 -24.08
C SER A 218 -4.45 4.66 -25.10
N PRO A 219 -4.63 3.56 -25.85
CA PRO A 219 -5.77 3.41 -26.75
C PRO A 219 -7.10 3.37 -25.97
N CYS A 220 -7.12 2.68 -24.84
CA CYS A 220 -8.30 2.56 -24.00
C CYS A 220 -8.74 3.87 -23.35
N LEU A 221 -7.83 4.79 -23.03
CA LEU A 221 -8.22 6.10 -22.50
C LEU A 221 -8.97 6.96 -23.53
N ASN A 222 -8.81 6.67 -24.83
CA ASN A 222 -9.41 7.42 -25.93
C ASN A 222 -10.70 6.80 -26.49
N THR A 223 -11.09 5.61 -26.03
CA THR A 223 -12.32 4.94 -26.50
C THR A 223 -13.58 5.73 -26.13
N THR A 224 -14.75 5.35 -26.65
CA THR A 224 -16.04 5.90 -26.23
C THR A 224 -16.65 5.14 -25.05
N ASN A 225 -16.27 3.87 -24.87
CA ASN A 225 -16.76 3.01 -23.80
C ASN A 225 -16.18 3.42 -22.43
N GLU A 226 -17.05 3.60 -21.43
CA GLU A 226 -16.62 4.06 -20.09
C GLU A 226 -16.02 2.94 -19.24
N ASP A 227 -16.54 1.71 -19.37
CA ASP A 227 -16.07 0.56 -18.61
C ASP A 227 -14.61 0.26 -18.95
N ILE A 228 -14.28 0.19 -20.25
CA ILE A 228 -12.90 0.01 -20.73
C ILE A 228 -11.97 1.13 -20.23
N LYS A 229 -12.46 2.38 -20.17
CA LYS A 229 -11.65 3.49 -19.60
C LYS A 229 -11.39 3.28 -18.13
N MET A 230 -12.43 2.94 -17.36
CA MET A 230 -12.32 2.75 -15.92
C MET A 230 -11.37 1.59 -15.61
N GLU A 231 -11.47 0.50 -16.36
CA GLU A 231 -10.60 -0.65 -16.19
C GLU A 231 -9.16 -0.38 -16.61
N ALA A 232 -8.93 0.32 -17.72
CA ALA A 232 -7.60 0.76 -18.10
C ALA A 232 -6.96 1.69 -17.05
N LEU A 233 -7.76 2.58 -16.45
CA LEU A 233 -7.29 3.45 -15.35
C LEU A 233 -6.98 2.65 -14.08
N ARG A 234 -7.74 1.58 -13.79
CA ARG A 234 -7.46 0.67 -12.67
C ARG A 234 -6.11 -0.02 -12.88
N VAL A 235 -5.94 -0.71 -14.02
CA VAL A 235 -4.69 -1.39 -14.40
C VAL A 235 -3.50 -0.41 -14.38
N PHE A 236 -3.68 0.78 -14.96
CA PHE A 236 -2.66 1.83 -14.92
C PHE A 236 -2.28 2.23 -13.50
N GLY A 237 -3.26 2.48 -12.65
CA GLY A 237 -3.06 2.88 -11.26
C GLY A 237 -2.28 1.82 -10.48
N THR A 238 -2.69 0.56 -10.59
CA THR A 238 -1.99 -0.59 -9.98
C THR A 238 -0.53 -0.67 -10.43
N ALA A 239 -0.27 -0.55 -11.74
CA ALA A 239 1.08 -0.66 -12.29
C ALA A 239 2.04 0.45 -11.79
N VAL A 240 1.55 1.69 -11.65
CA VAL A 240 2.39 2.83 -11.24
C VAL A 240 2.51 2.97 -9.71
N GLN A 241 1.64 2.32 -8.94
CA GLN A 241 1.59 2.50 -7.50
C GLN A 241 2.90 2.08 -6.83
N SER A 242 3.52 3.01 -6.09
CA SER A 242 4.78 2.79 -5.38
C SER A 242 5.92 2.22 -6.25
N ASN A 243 5.91 2.50 -7.56
CA ASN A 243 6.85 1.93 -8.52
C ASN A 243 7.54 3.02 -9.37
N PRO A 244 8.67 3.60 -8.90
CA PRO A 244 9.32 4.73 -9.57
C PRO A 244 9.75 4.47 -11.02
N LYS A 245 10.13 3.23 -11.37
CA LYS A 245 10.51 2.89 -12.76
C LYS A 245 9.30 2.97 -13.68
N VAL A 246 8.15 2.46 -13.24
CA VAL A 246 6.90 2.48 -14.00
C VAL A 246 6.29 3.88 -14.03
N GLN A 247 6.33 4.61 -12.91
CA GLN A 247 5.95 6.03 -12.86
C GLN A 247 6.78 6.87 -13.84
N LEU A 248 8.09 6.63 -13.93
CA LEU A 248 8.96 7.31 -14.90
C LEU A 248 8.59 6.96 -16.35
N ASN A 249 8.25 5.70 -16.65
CA ASN A 249 7.76 5.28 -17.96
C ASN A 249 6.44 6.00 -18.31
N ALA A 250 5.48 6.03 -17.39
CA ALA A 250 4.23 6.76 -17.55
C ALA A 250 4.46 8.28 -17.75
N LEU A 251 5.42 8.86 -17.03
CA LEU A 251 5.78 10.28 -17.18
C LEU A 251 6.35 10.59 -18.57
N LYS A 252 7.23 9.72 -19.10
CA LYS A 252 7.77 9.83 -20.47
C LYS A 252 6.69 9.75 -21.54
N ASN A 253 5.58 9.07 -21.25
CA ASN A 253 4.43 8.91 -22.14
C ASN A 253 3.30 9.93 -21.87
N HIS A 254 3.58 11.01 -21.14
CA HIS A 254 2.67 12.13 -20.88
C HIS A 254 1.36 11.76 -20.18
N PHE A 255 1.38 10.74 -19.31
CA PHE A 255 0.16 10.29 -18.62
C PHE A 255 -0.39 11.31 -17.63
N VAL A 256 0.44 12.15 -17.00
CA VAL A 256 -0.08 13.23 -16.12
C VAL A 256 -1.03 14.15 -16.91
N GLN A 257 -0.61 14.60 -18.09
CA GLN A 257 -1.40 15.49 -18.95
C GLN A 257 -2.67 14.80 -19.47
N LYS A 258 -2.54 13.53 -19.90
CA LYS A 258 -3.68 12.73 -20.37
C LYS A 258 -4.74 12.56 -19.27
N LEU A 259 -4.32 12.25 -18.04
CA LEU A 259 -5.22 12.11 -16.88
C LEU A 259 -5.87 13.45 -16.49
N LEU A 260 -5.12 14.55 -16.49
CA LEU A 260 -5.69 15.88 -16.24
C LEU A 260 -6.74 16.24 -17.30
N HIS A 261 -6.45 15.97 -18.57
CA HIS A 261 -7.42 16.17 -19.65
C HIS A 261 -8.68 15.32 -19.43
N LEU A 262 -8.52 14.03 -19.13
CA LEU A 262 -9.63 13.12 -18.87
C LEU A 262 -10.53 13.60 -17.73
N LEU A 263 -9.92 14.07 -16.63
CA LEU A 263 -10.63 14.63 -15.47
C LEU A 263 -11.39 15.91 -15.83
N THR A 264 -10.82 16.77 -16.68
CA THR A 264 -11.51 18.01 -17.12
C THR A 264 -12.60 17.79 -18.14
N SER A 265 -12.46 16.79 -19.00
CA SER A 265 -13.41 16.48 -20.08
C SER A 265 -14.61 15.67 -19.60
N ASN A 266 -14.50 14.99 -18.45
CA ASN A 266 -15.53 14.10 -17.91
C ASN A 266 -16.04 14.52 -16.52
N LYS A 267 -16.07 15.82 -16.23
CA LYS A 267 -16.45 16.36 -14.91
C LYS A 267 -17.79 15.85 -14.36
N ASN A 268 -18.74 15.53 -15.23
CA ASN A 268 -20.08 15.08 -14.84
C ASN A 268 -20.16 13.56 -14.60
N LYS A 269 -19.06 12.81 -14.80
CA LYS A 269 -19.02 11.36 -14.64
C LYS A 269 -18.26 11.01 -13.37
N LEU A 270 -19.00 10.79 -12.28
CA LEU A 270 -18.45 10.54 -10.95
C LEU A 270 -17.49 9.35 -10.93
N SER A 271 -17.95 8.17 -11.35
CA SER A 271 -17.16 6.93 -11.31
C SER A 271 -15.87 7.02 -12.13
N LEU A 272 -15.96 7.55 -13.35
CA LEU A 272 -14.79 7.75 -14.21
C LEU A 272 -13.80 8.77 -13.62
N SER A 273 -14.29 9.89 -13.08
CA SER A 273 -13.45 10.92 -12.44
C SER A 273 -12.78 10.38 -11.18
N SER A 274 -13.51 9.60 -10.38
CA SER A 274 -13.01 8.92 -9.18
C SER A 274 -11.87 7.95 -9.50
N ARG A 275 -12.05 7.14 -10.56
CA ARG A 275 -11.02 6.24 -11.07
C ARG A 275 -9.82 6.98 -11.66
N CYS A 276 -10.06 8.08 -12.37
CA CYS A 276 -8.99 8.92 -12.91
C CYS A 276 -8.16 9.58 -11.79
N LEU A 277 -8.80 10.02 -10.70
CA LEU A 277 -8.10 10.55 -9.52
C LEU A 277 -7.30 9.47 -8.80
N PHE A 278 -7.78 8.23 -8.73
CA PHE A 278 -7.01 7.10 -8.22
C PHE A 278 -5.72 6.90 -9.04
N ALA A 279 -5.84 6.75 -10.36
CA ALA A 279 -4.70 6.61 -11.27
C ALA A 279 -3.70 7.78 -11.16
N LEU A 280 -4.21 9.02 -11.12
CA LEU A 280 -3.37 10.21 -10.97
C LEU A 280 -2.67 10.24 -9.61
N SER A 281 -3.36 9.84 -8.53
CA SER A 281 -2.79 9.77 -7.18
C SER A 281 -1.64 8.77 -7.12
N ALA A 282 -1.85 7.55 -7.65
CA ALA A 282 -0.82 6.52 -7.70
C ALA A 282 0.42 6.97 -8.50
N LEU A 283 0.22 7.73 -9.58
CA LEU A 283 1.31 8.24 -10.41
C LEU A 283 2.17 9.32 -9.73
N VAL A 284 1.57 10.16 -8.88
CA VAL A 284 2.27 11.35 -8.32
C VAL A 284 2.75 11.15 -6.88
N ARG A 285 2.18 10.21 -6.13
CA ARG A 285 2.63 9.88 -4.77
C ARG A 285 4.08 9.40 -4.79
N GLN A 286 4.86 9.93 -3.85
CA GLN A 286 6.27 9.67 -3.64
C GLN A 286 7.17 9.94 -4.87
N PHE A 287 6.66 10.66 -5.87
CA PHE A 287 7.37 10.87 -7.14
C PHE A 287 7.39 12.37 -7.53
N PRO A 288 8.40 13.13 -7.05
CA PRO A 288 8.43 14.59 -7.21
C PRO A 288 8.47 15.06 -8.67
N ALA A 289 9.01 14.25 -9.58
CA ALA A 289 9.02 14.57 -11.01
C ALA A 289 7.60 14.64 -11.60
N ALA A 290 6.71 13.71 -11.24
CA ALA A 290 5.31 13.75 -11.68
C ALA A 290 4.51 14.83 -10.95
N GLN A 291 4.77 15.07 -9.66
CA GLN A 291 4.15 16.20 -8.93
C GLN A 291 4.49 17.54 -9.58
N LYS A 292 5.74 17.73 -10.01
CA LYS A 292 6.13 18.95 -10.73
C LYS A 292 5.30 19.12 -12.01
N ILE A 293 5.19 18.08 -12.83
CA ILE A 293 4.42 18.13 -14.07
C ILE A 293 2.93 18.37 -13.78
N LEU A 294 2.36 17.74 -12.75
CA LEU A 294 0.99 17.97 -12.30
C LEU A 294 0.74 19.45 -12.01
N PHE A 295 1.64 20.10 -11.28
CA PHE A 295 1.50 21.52 -10.92
C PHE A 295 1.73 22.45 -12.10
N ASP A 296 2.75 22.18 -12.91
CA ASP A 296 3.07 22.96 -14.12
C ASP A 296 1.92 22.94 -15.14
N HIS A 297 1.11 21.88 -15.17
CA HIS A 297 -0.04 21.72 -16.08
C HIS A 297 -1.38 22.06 -15.41
N GLY A 298 -1.37 22.83 -14.32
CA GLY A 298 -2.60 23.37 -13.72
C GLY A 298 -3.44 22.36 -12.91
N GLY A 299 -2.84 21.25 -12.47
CA GLY A 299 -3.54 20.24 -11.67
C GLY A 299 -4.18 20.82 -10.40
N LEU A 300 -3.50 21.74 -9.72
CA LEU A 300 -4.06 22.40 -8.52
C LEU A 300 -5.21 23.35 -8.82
N ALA A 301 -5.27 23.96 -10.01
CA ALA A 301 -6.43 24.73 -10.43
C ALA A 301 -7.65 23.82 -10.66
N ILE A 302 -7.43 22.64 -11.25
CA ILE A 302 -8.48 21.61 -11.42
C ILE A 302 -8.97 21.14 -10.05
N PHE A 303 -8.06 20.82 -9.13
CA PHE A 303 -8.39 20.39 -7.77
C PHE A 303 -9.16 21.47 -7.00
N SER A 304 -8.77 22.73 -7.13
CA SER A 304 -9.49 23.86 -6.51
C SER A 304 -10.91 24.04 -7.06
N ASN A 305 -11.17 23.65 -8.31
CA ASN A 305 -12.51 23.64 -8.87
C ASN A 305 -13.33 22.43 -8.39
N ILE A 306 -12.70 21.25 -8.23
CA ILE A 306 -13.34 20.08 -7.64
C ILE A 306 -13.78 20.36 -6.19
N LEU A 307 -12.95 21.05 -5.41
CA LEU A 307 -13.32 21.45 -4.04
C LEU A 307 -14.51 22.41 -3.97
N LYS A 308 -14.73 23.23 -5.01
CA LYS A 308 -15.85 24.20 -5.02
C LYS A 308 -17.16 23.56 -5.43
N ASP A 309 -17.14 22.85 -6.56
CA ASP A 309 -18.36 22.45 -7.26
C ASP A 309 -18.43 20.94 -7.55
N GLY A 310 -17.44 20.16 -7.11
CA GLY A 310 -17.38 18.71 -7.33
C GLY A 310 -18.14 17.91 -6.28
N HIS A 311 -18.47 16.66 -6.62
CA HIS A 311 -19.07 15.70 -5.68
C HIS A 311 -18.18 15.46 -4.45
N LEU A 312 -18.80 15.23 -3.30
CA LEU A 312 -18.13 14.99 -2.01
C LEU A 312 -17.00 13.95 -2.11
N GLN A 313 -17.28 12.81 -2.75
CA GLN A 313 -16.31 11.73 -2.96
C GLN A 313 -15.05 12.20 -3.72
N LEU A 314 -15.20 13.11 -4.70
CA LEU A 314 -14.06 13.67 -5.44
C LEU A 314 -13.31 14.72 -4.61
N GLN A 315 -14.03 15.52 -3.81
CA GLN A 315 -13.44 16.47 -2.86
C GLN A 315 -12.55 15.73 -1.85
N LEU A 316 -13.07 14.66 -1.25
CA LEU A 316 -12.36 13.78 -0.32
C LEU A 316 -11.07 13.23 -0.95
N ARG A 317 -11.15 12.68 -2.16
CA ARG A 317 -9.96 12.14 -2.86
C ARG A 317 -8.90 13.21 -3.13
N VAL A 318 -9.32 14.41 -3.53
CA VAL A 318 -8.41 15.55 -3.74
C VAL A 318 -7.76 15.99 -2.43
N MET A 319 -8.54 16.10 -1.34
CA MET A 319 -8.00 16.47 -0.02
C MET A 319 -7.02 15.41 0.48
N LYS A 320 -7.38 14.13 0.47
CA LYS A 320 -6.49 13.02 0.84
C LYS A 320 -5.19 13.07 0.04
N LEU A 321 -5.25 13.19 -1.29
CA LEU A 321 -4.05 13.31 -2.12
C LEU A 321 -3.16 14.49 -1.69
N ILE A 322 -3.71 15.68 -1.51
CA ILE A 322 -2.92 16.85 -1.13
C ILE A 322 -2.34 16.72 0.29
N THR A 323 -3.08 16.10 1.21
CA THR A 323 -2.57 15.73 2.55
C THR A 323 -1.37 14.80 2.41
N ASP A 324 -1.47 13.75 1.62
CA ASP A 324 -0.39 12.79 1.39
C ASP A 324 0.86 13.47 0.81
N LEU A 325 0.70 14.34 -0.19
CA LEU A 325 1.81 15.08 -0.77
C LEU A 325 2.48 16.01 0.27
N ALA A 326 1.72 16.59 1.19
CA ALA A 326 2.29 17.40 2.27
C ALA A 326 3.04 16.52 3.28
N ILE A 327 2.45 15.40 3.72
CA ILE A 327 3.05 14.45 4.65
C ILE A 327 4.35 13.86 4.09
N GLU A 328 4.42 13.54 2.79
CA GLU A 328 5.64 13.09 2.11
C GLU A 328 6.81 14.04 2.39
N ARG A 329 6.57 15.35 2.32
CA ARG A 329 7.59 16.39 2.56
C ARG A 329 8.01 16.47 4.02
N GLU A 330 7.09 16.22 4.95
CA GLU A 330 7.41 16.15 6.37
C GLU A 330 8.24 14.91 6.71
N ASN A 331 7.90 13.77 6.13
CA ASN A 331 8.58 12.50 6.35
C ASN A 331 10.03 12.53 5.83
N ILE A 332 10.35 13.33 4.82
CA ILE A 332 11.74 13.56 4.39
C ILE A 332 12.58 14.10 5.56
N LYS A 333 12.05 14.97 6.42
CA LYS A 333 12.79 15.53 7.56
C LYS A 333 13.20 14.45 8.56
N LYS A 334 12.42 13.37 8.66
CA LYS A 334 12.63 12.21 9.53
C LYS A 334 13.59 11.17 8.95
N THR A 335 14.07 11.33 7.72
CA THR A 335 15.02 10.40 7.10
C THR A 335 16.39 10.47 7.79
N GLU A 336 16.86 9.34 8.31
CA GLU A 336 18.14 9.24 9.05
C GLU A 336 19.36 9.49 8.16
N ASP A 337 19.38 8.89 6.96
CA ASP A 337 20.45 9.09 5.99
C ASP A 337 20.44 10.55 5.49
N THR A 338 21.47 11.30 5.88
CA THR A 338 21.59 12.72 5.55
C THR A 338 21.76 12.95 4.06
N THR A 339 22.49 12.08 3.36
CA THR A 339 22.74 12.23 1.92
C THR A 339 21.47 12.01 1.11
N LEU A 340 20.72 10.95 1.45
CA LEU A 340 19.43 10.65 0.85
C LEU A 340 18.41 11.74 1.18
N ARG A 341 18.37 12.21 2.43
CA ARG A 341 17.49 13.30 2.86
C ARG A 341 17.73 14.57 2.06
N GLU A 342 18.98 15.01 1.93
CA GLU A 342 19.33 16.20 1.14
C GLU A 342 18.97 16.04 -0.34
N GLN A 343 19.16 14.85 -0.91
CA GLN A 343 18.73 14.56 -2.28
C GLN A 343 17.21 14.73 -2.43
N LYS A 344 16.42 14.08 -1.56
CA LYS A 344 14.96 14.19 -1.58
C LYS A 344 14.51 15.63 -1.39
N ILE A 345 15.10 16.39 -0.46
CA ILE A 345 14.80 17.82 -0.29
C ILE A 345 15.00 18.58 -1.60
N ARG A 346 16.15 18.39 -2.29
CA ARG A 346 16.43 19.05 -3.57
C ARG A 346 15.42 18.71 -4.66
N GLU A 347 14.95 17.46 -4.70
CA GLU A 347 13.95 17.02 -5.67
C GLU A 347 12.57 17.64 -5.37
N TYR A 348 12.13 17.62 -4.11
CA TYR A 348 10.82 18.14 -3.71
C TYR A 348 10.75 19.67 -3.74
N VAL A 349 11.83 20.40 -3.48
CA VAL A 349 11.87 21.88 -3.61
C VAL A 349 11.51 22.33 -5.02
N LYS A 350 11.93 21.58 -6.06
CA LYS A 350 11.64 21.90 -7.47
C LYS A 350 10.16 21.82 -7.84
N THR A 351 9.34 21.16 -7.01
CA THR A 351 7.89 21.09 -7.22
C THR A 351 7.18 22.39 -6.85
N GLU A 352 7.81 23.25 -6.03
CA GLU A 352 7.23 24.51 -5.56
C GLU A 352 5.82 24.37 -4.95
N PHE A 353 5.56 23.24 -4.28
CA PHE A 353 4.25 22.85 -3.76
C PHE A 353 3.50 23.96 -3.02
N GLY A 354 4.13 24.58 -2.02
CA GLY A 354 3.48 25.64 -1.23
C GLY A 354 3.13 26.88 -2.05
N ARG A 355 4.04 27.32 -2.94
CA ARG A 355 3.80 28.44 -3.86
C ARG A 355 2.62 28.14 -4.79
N ASN A 356 2.56 26.91 -5.31
CA ASN A 356 1.51 26.48 -6.21
C ASN A 356 0.15 26.34 -5.52
N LEU A 357 0.08 25.88 -4.27
CA LEU A 357 -1.17 25.83 -3.49
C LEU A 357 -1.79 27.23 -3.32
N ILE A 358 -0.97 28.22 -2.97
CA ILE A 358 -1.40 29.61 -2.77
C ILE A 358 -1.84 30.22 -4.11
N THR A 359 -0.99 30.12 -5.14
CA THR A 359 -1.24 30.74 -6.46
C THR A 359 -2.51 30.20 -7.12
N ASN A 360 -2.78 28.89 -6.96
CA ASN A 360 -3.96 28.25 -7.52
C ASN A 360 -5.20 28.36 -6.61
N LYS A 361 -5.13 29.13 -5.52
CA LYS A 361 -6.23 29.38 -4.58
C LYS A 361 -6.80 28.11 -3.92
N TYR A 362 -5.97 27.08 -3.76
CA TYR A 362 -6.38 25.84 -3.12
C TYR A 362 -6.76 26.06 -1.65
N CYS A 363 -5.92 26.79 -0.89
CA CYS A 363 -6.18 27.10 0.52
C CYS A 363 -7.51 27.84 0.70
N LYS A 364 -7.81 28.80 -0.19
CA LYS A 364 -9.08 29.54 -0.18
C LYS A 364 -10.27 28.63 -0.54
N ALA A 365 -10.11 27.76 -1.55
CA ALA A 365 -11.14 26.80 -1.90
C ALA A 365 -11.48 25.89 -0.70
N LEU A 366 -10.46 25.34 -0.03
CA LEU A 366 -10.63 24.49 1.15
C LEU A 366 -11.42 25.16 2.28
N SER A 367 -11.11 26.43 2.59
CA SER A 367 -11.87 27.20 3.59
C SER A 367 -13.33 27.43 3.18
N ASN A 368 -13.59 27.62 1.89
CA ASN A 368 -14.96 27.77 1.40
C ASN A 368 -15.73 26.45 1.46
N THR A 369 -15.09 25.34 1.11
CA THR A 369 -15.68 24.00 1.09
C THR A 369 -16.13 23.59 2.49
N ILE A 370 -15.29 23.76 3.52
CA ILE A 370 -15.68 23.42 4.90
C ILE A 370 -16.85 24.29 5.39
N ASN A 371 -16.82 25.59 5.10
CA ASN A 371 -17.90 26.50 5.50
C ASN A 371 -19.25 26.13 4.87
N HIS A 372 -19.24 25.75 3.58
CA HIS A 372 -20.45 25.41 2.85
C HIS A 372 -21.09 24.13 3.42
N ASN A 373 -20.30 23.08 3.62
CA ASN A 373 -20.80 21.79 4.08
C ASN A 373 -21.31 21.81 5.52
N ILE A 374 -20.75 22.65 6.40
CA ILE A 374 -21.22 22.71 7.81
C ILE A 374 -22.57 23.42 7.93
N GLN A 375 -22.83 24.44 7.11
CA GLN A 375 -24.16 25.05 7.06
C GLN A 375 -25.23 24.01 6.68
N GLN A 376 -24.86 23.07 5.81
CA GLN A 376 -25.73 21.97 5.41
C GLN A 376 -25.85 20.89 6.50
N SER A 377 -24.75 20.52 7.16
CA SER A 377 -24.74 19.47 8.19
C SER A 377 -25.47 19.88 9.48
N LEU A 378 -25.48 21.16 9.85
CA LEU A 378 -26.25 21.66 10.99
C LEU A 378 -27.78 21.61 10.76
N SER A 379 -28.22 21.28 9.54
CA SER A 379 -29.63 21.28 9.13
C SER A 379 -30.22 19.88 8.93
N ILE A 380 -29.40 18.83 8.87
CA ILE A 380 -29.79 17.45 8.55
C ILE A 380 -29.07 16.52 9.53
N ASP A 381 -29.77 15.49 10.06
CA ASP A 381 -29.13 14.46 10.90
C ASP A 381 -27.84 13.97 10.21
N SER A 382 -26.71 14.24 10.85
CA SER A 382 -25.38 14.06 10.26
C SER A 382 -25.13 12.60 9.90
N THR A 383 -24.97 12.32 8.62
CA THR A 383 -24.61 11.00 8.10
C THR A 383 -23.13 10.69 8.37
N MET A 384 -22.77 9.40 8.43
CA MET A 384 -21.38 8.95 8.53
C MET A 384 -20.47 9.59 7.46
N GLU A 385 -20.97 9.77 6.23
CA GLU A 385 -20.25 10.46 5.15
C GLU A 385 -19.84 11.90 5.49
N MET A 386 -20.63 12.61 6.32
CA MET A 386 -20.28 13.96 6.77
C MET A 386 -19.21 13.96 7.85
N TYR A 387 -19.21 12.95 8.71
CA TYR A 387 -18.13 12.77 9.65
C TYR A 387 -16.79 12.58 8.91
N ASP A 388 -16.74 11.62 7.97
CA ASP A 388 -15.54 11.33 7.17
C ASP A 388 -15.06 12.57 6.41
N PHE A 389 -16.01 13.36 5.89
CA PHE A 389 -15.69 14.63 5.27
C PHE A 389 -15.02 15.61 6.23
N PHE A 390 -15.55 15.81 7.43
CA PHE A 390 -14.94 16.73 8.39
C PHE A 390 -13.58 16.26 8.87
N GLU A 391 -13.42 14.97 9.15
CA GLU A 391 -12.13 14.41 9.54
C GLU A 391 -11.07 14.67 8.46
N VAL A 392 -11.35 14.28 7.20
CA VAL A 392 -10.42 14.48 6.09
C VAL A 392 -10.13 15.96 5.84
N THR A 393 -11.15 16.81 5.94
CA THR A 393 -10.99 18.26 5.72
C THR A 393 -10.15 18.90 6.83
N LEU A 394 -10.43 18.58 8.09
CA LEU A 394 -9.68 19.09 9.24
C LEU A 394 -8.23 18.61 9.18
N GLU A 395 -7.98 17.34 8.89
CA GLU A 395 -6.63 16.81 8.71
C GLU A 395 -5.87 17.55 7.59
N ASN A 396 -6.51 17.77 6.44
CA ASN A 396 -5.93 18.51 5.33
C ASN A 396 -5.59 19.95 5.74
N MET A 397 -6.49 20.64 6.44
CA MET A 397 -6.26 22.00 6.91
C MET A 397 -5.15 22.07 7.96
N ILE A 398 -5.10 21.14 8.91
CA ILE A 398 -4.04 21.05 9.93
C ILE A 398 -2.69 20.84 9.26
N THR A 399 -2.60 19.86 8.35
CA THR A 399 -1.38 19.51 7.63
C THR A 399 -0.88 20.68 6.78
N LEU A 400 -1.79 21.42 6.15
CA LEU A 400 -1.44 22.59 5.32
C LEU A 400 -1.30 23.88 6.11
N SER A 401 -1.51 23.89 7.43
CA SER A 401 -1.48 25.12 8.24
C SER A 401 -0.15 25.88 8.13
N PRO A 402 1.04 25.26 8.07
CA PRO A 402 2.30 26.00 7.87
C PRO A 402 2.37 26.77 6.54
N ILE A 403 1.65 26.31 5.50
CA ILE A 403 1.65 26.91 4.15
C ILE A 403 0.48 27.89 4.00
N CYS A 404 -0.72 27.47 4.40
CA CYS A 404 -1.97 28.17 4.17
C CYS A 404 -2.37 29.14 5.30
N LYS A 405 -1.53 29.32 6.33
CA LYS A 405 -1.83 30.13 7.54
C LYS A 405 -2.44 31.49 7.24
N TYR A 406 -1.87 32.23 6.29
CA TYR A 406 -2.34 33.58 5.93
C TYR A 406 -3.71 33.56 5.27
N GLU A 407 -3.96 32.61 4.37
CA GLU A 407 -5.27 32.43 3.73
C GLU A 407 -6.33 31.98 4.74
N PHE A 408 -5.98 31.06 5.64
CA PHE A 408 -6.91 30.58 6.67
C PHE A 408 -7.25 31.66 7.71
N ARG A 409 -6.34 32.60 7.98
CA ARG A 409 -6.60 33.78 8.83
C ARG A 409 -7.41 34.88 8.13
N ASN A 410 -7.60 34.81 6.81
CA ASN A 410 -8.32 35.85 6.08
C ASN A 410 -9.78 35.91 6.56
N PRO A 411 -10.25 37.06 7.10
CA PRO A 411 -11.61 37.19 7.62
C PRO A 411 -12.69 36.95 6.55
N GLU A 412 -12.41 37.17 5.27
CA GLU A 412 -13.34 36.86 4.17
C GLU A 412 -13.70 35.37 4.12
N ASN A 413 -12.78 34.50 4.58
CA ASN A 413 -12.95 33.06 4.55
C ASN A 413 -13.70 32.53 5.78
N ASN A 414 -14.12 33.37 6.74
CA ASN A 414 -14.96 33.03 7.91
C ASN A 414 -14.56 31.80 8.76
N LEU A 415 -13.34 31.26 8.59
CA LEU A 415 -12.93 30.00 9.19
C LEU A 415 -12.95 30.02 10.72
N LEU A 416 -12.52 31.12 11.35
CA LEU A 416 -12.54 31.24 12.82
C LEU A 416 -13.96 31.17 13.38
N LYS A 417 -14.93 31.79 12.68
CA LYS A 417 -16.33 31.73 13.08
C LYS A 417 -16.85 30.30 12.95
N MET A 418 -16.47 29.61 11.87
CA MET A 418 -16.83 28.22 11.66
C MET A 418 -16.28 27.29 12.74
N ILE A 419 -14.97 27.35 13.01
CA ILE A 419 -14.33 26.56 14.06
C ILE A 419 -15.07 26.70 15.39
N LYS A 420 -15.45 27.93 15.77
CA LYS A 420 -16.25 28.17 16.99
C LYS A 420 -17.62 27.49 16.92
N SER A 421 -18.35 27.63 15.81
CA SER A 421 -19.64 26.96 15.62
C SER A 421 -19.54 25.43 15.70
N MET A 422 -18.51 24.81 15.12
CA MET A 422 -18.29 23.36 15.26
C MET A 422 -17.98 22.97 16.71
N MET A 423 -17.12 23.71 17.40
CA MET A 423 -16.79 23.44 18.80
C MET A 423 -18.06 23.48 19.67
N ASP A 424 -18.89 24.51 19.49
CA ASP A 424 -20.13 24.67 20.23
C ASP A 424 -21.10 23.50 19.93
N TYR A 425 -21.27 23.14 18.66
CA TYR A 425 -22.14 22.04 18.24
C TYR A 425 -21.73 20.68 18.80
N TYR A 426 -20.47 20.28 18.60
CA TYR A 426 -19.98 18.97 19.05
C TYR A 426 -19.80 18.90 20.58
N SER A 427 -19.60 20.02 21.26
CA SER A 427 -19.58 20.04 22.73
C SER A 427 -20.94 19.69 23.33
N VAL A 428 -22.05 20.08 22.68
CA VAL A 428 -23.42 19.76 23.14
C VAL A 428 -23.81 18.33 22.80
N LEU A 429 -23.39 17.83 21.63
CA LEU A 429 -23.70 16.46 21.19
C LEU A 429 -23.03 15.39 22.07
N ASN A 430 -21.80 15.64 22.53
CA ASN A 430 -21.06 14.70 23.38
C ASN A 430 -21.78 14.36 24.70
N ASP A 431 -22.69 15.24 25.16
CA ASP A 431 -23.49 15.03 26.37
C ASP A 431 -24.75 14.19 26.13
N THR A 432 -25.10 13.86 24.87
CA THR A 432 -26.45 13.38 24.48
C THR A 432 -26.51 12.07 23.70
N GLN A 433 -25.38 11.49 23.28
CA GLN A 433 -25.34 10.33 22.36
C GLN A 433 -24.83 9.02 22.97
N GLU A 434 -25.01 7.92 22.21
CA GLU A 434 -24.59 6.57 22.59
C GLU A 434 -23.05 6.44 22.65
N PRO A 435 -22.50 5.49 23.44
CA PRO A 435 -21.07 5.42 23.74
C PRO A 435 -20.12 5.29 22.53
N GLU A 436 -20.56 4.65 21.46
CA GLU A 436 -19.75 4.46 20.24
C GLU A 436 -19.57 5.77 19.46
N ASP A 437 -20.57 6.66 19.50
CA ASP A 437 -20.50 7.96 18.83
C ASP A 437 -19.62 8.97 19.61
N ILE A 438 -19.45 8.78 20.93
CA ILE A 438 -18.69 9.69 21.80
C ILE A 438 -17.20 9.74 21.37
N GLU A 439 -16.54 8.59 21.16
CA GLU A 439 -15.13 8.55 20.75
C GLU A 439 -14.90 9.29 19.43
N MET A 440 -15.83 9.10 18.49
CA MET A 440 -15.84 9.76 17.20
C MET A 440 -15.93 11.29 17.35
N PHE A 441 -16.85 11.81 18.16
CA PHE A 441 -16.96 13.25 18.40
C PHE A 441 -15.79 13.83 19.19
N GLU A 442 -15.24 13.09 20.15
CA GLU A 442 -14.04 13.50 20.88
C GLU A 442 -12.84 13.69 19.94
N ASN A 443 -12.67 12.79 18.96
CA ASN A 443 -11.65 12.93 17.94
C ASN A 443 -11.85 14.21 17.11
N LEU A 444 -13.07 14.50 16.66
CA LEU A 444 -13.36 15.76 15.95
C LEU A 444 -13.06 16.99 16.79
N VAL A 445 -13.51 17.04 18.04
CA VAL A 445 -13.25 18.17 18.95
C VAL A 445 -11.74 18.38 19.13
N LYS A 446 -10.97 17.31 19.24
CA LYS A 446 -9.51 17.36 19.32
C LYS A 446 -8.89 17.91 18.03
N GLN A 447 -9.36 17.49 16.86
CA GLN A 447 -8.89 18.01 15.57
C GLN A 447 -9.25 19.48 15.38
N ILE A 448 -10.49 19.89 15.68
CA ILE A 448 -10.94 21.29 15.61
C ILE A 448 -10.09 22.17 16.54
N THR A 449 -9.81 21.70 17.76
CA THR A 449 -8.95 22.39 18.72
C THR A 449 -7.53 22.53 18.17
N ARG A 450 -6.95 21.45 17.63
CA ARG A 450 -5.62 21.47 17.01
C ARG A 450 -5.54 22.41 15.81
N LEU A 451 -6.57 22.46 14.98
CA LEU A 451 -6.66 23.38 13.86
C LEU A 451 -6.69 24.84 14.35
N ARG A 452 -7.52 25.12 15.36
CA ARG A 452 -7.61 26.44 15.99
C ARG A 452 -6.25 26.89 16.53
N THR A 453 -5.56 26.04 17.28
CA THR A 453 -4.27 26.39 17.88
C THR A 453 -3.19 26.59 16.80
N SER A 454 -3.12 25.72 15.79
CA SER A 454 -2.13 25.82 14.71
C SER A 454 -2.24 27.12 13.90
N ILE A 455 -3.48 27.57 13.67
CA ILE A 455 -3.74 28.74 12.81
C ILE A 455 -3.82 30.02 13.64
N PHE A 456 -4.61 30.09 14.70
CA PHE A 456 -5.03 31.34 15.34
C PHE A 456 -4.32 31.65 16.65
N GLU A 457 -3.70 30.67 17.30
CA GLU A 457 -2.89 30.91 18.47
C GLU A 457 -1.44 31.19 18.04
N ASN A 458 -0.84 32.20 18.63
CA ASN A 458 0.57 32.47 18.40
C ASN A 458 1.36 31.48 19.26
N THR A 459 2.10 30.56 18.63
CA THR A 459 3.23 29.94 19.31
C THR A 459 4.16 31.07 19.75
N HIS A 460 4.39 31.19 21.05
CA HIS A 460 5.27 32.20 21.64
C HIS A 460 6.76 31.98 21.33
N ASP A 461 7.10 31.10 20.39
CA ASP A 461 8.46 30.78 20.02
C ASP A 461 8.75 31.26 18.60
N GLU A 462 9.39 32.42 18.53
CA GLU A 462 10.52 32.76 17.64
C GLU A 462 10.77 34.29 17.75
N LEU A 463 11.53 34.64 18.79
CA LEU A 463 12.34 35.87 18.88
C LEU A 463 13.81 35.48 18.73
#